data_AF-A0AA36GUI7-F1
#
_entry.id   AF-A0AA36GUI7-F1
#
_cell.length_a   1.000
_cell.length_b   1.000
_cell.length_c   1.000
_cell.angle_alpha   90.00
_cell.angle_beta   90.00
_cell.angle_gamma   90.00
#
_symmetry.space_group_name_H-M   'P 1'
#
loop_
_entity.id
_entity.type
_entity.pdbx_description
1 polymer ?
#
loop_
_entity_poly.entity_id
_entity_poly.type
_entity_poly.pdbx_seq_one_letter_code
_entity_poly.pdbx_strand_id
1 'polypeptide(L)'
;MTWLQCQNASYALVEQHANLYRQCNDMTEGYRRNASRSHQLYASSCYWFIIDPSEKWRLFHSDWGIDIFNIMCAVAAIMTELVSVYKSLRIAKPHEVSRLLAATVILYAIPIIITMYIIHMTNIRAPLTEAQAMYCCEVGWSLMCACIAVILTGIGSYIYLMEHRFIRERQLSQMRRKQIHNAIMSSCREEVAMAIRARMTVL
;
A
#
# COMPACT_ATOMS: atom_id res chain seq x y z
N MET A 1 2.37 -19.16 -30.04
CA MET A 1 2.58 -20.28 -29.11
C MET A 1 3.95 -20.89 -29.40
N THR A 2 4.88 -20.72 -28.47
CA THR A 2 6.17 -21.42 -28.49
C THR A 2 5.99 -22.77 -27.80
N TRP A 3 6.56 -23.81 -28.37
CA TRP A 3 6.50 -25.16 -27.80
C TRP A 3 7.90 -25.51 -27.34
N LEU A 4 8.04 -25.90 -26.07
CA LEU A 4 9.30 -26.42 -25.57
C LEU A 4 9.26 -27.94 -25.71
N GLN A 5 10.04 -28.49 -26.63
CA GLN A 5 10.25 -29.94 -26.72
C GLN A 5 11.48 -30.32 -25.90
N CYS A 6 11.24 -31.03 -24.80
CA CYS A 6 12.28 -31.76 -24.07
C CYS A 6 12.27 -33.23 -24.52
N GLN A 7 13.37 -33.95 -24.26
CA GLN A 7 13.62 -35.29 -24.83
C GLN A 7 12.46 -36.30 -24.68
N ASN A 8 11.65 -36.22 -23.61
CA ASN A 8 10.53 -37.12 -23.36
C ASN A 8 9.17 -36.44 -23.18
N ALA A 9 9.10 -35.11 -23.33
CA ALA A 9 7.87 -34.35 -23.07
C ALA A 9 7.80 -33.09 -23.93
N SER A 10 6.62 -32.82 -24.48
CA SER A 10 6.31 -31.55 -25.14
C SER A 10 5.53 -30.67 -24.17
N TYR A 11 5.93 -29.41 -24.05
CA TYR A 11 5.32 -28.43 -23.17
C TYR A 11 4.74 -27.27 -23.99
N ALA A 12 3.48 -26.94 -23.72
CA ALA A 12 2.86 -25.72 -24.22
C ALA A 12 3.30 -24.55 -23.34
N LEU A 13 3.99 -23.56 -23.92
CA LEU A 13 4.16 -22.28 -23.23
C LEU A 13 2.84 -21.52 -23.35
N VAL A 14 2.14 -21.38 -22.23
CA VAL A 14 0.88 -20.66 -22.12
C VAL A 14 1.14 -19.38 -21.34
N GLU A 15 0.58 -18.26 -21.79
CA GLU A 15 0.58 -17.03 -21.00
C GLU A 15 -0.21 -17.28 -19.71
N GLN A 16 0.41 -16.93 -18.58
CA GLN A 16 -0.19 -17.10 -17.27
C GLN A 16 -0.23 -15.78 -16.54
N HIS A 17 -1.41 -15.44 -16.03
CA HIS A 17 -1.57 -14.30 -15.15
C HIS A 17 -1.40 -14.78 -13.72
N ALA A 18 -0.26 -14.43 -13.13
CA ALA A 18 0.01 -14.66 -11.72
C ALA A 18 -0.33 -13.40 -10.91
N ASN A 19 -1.00 -13.61 -9.78
CA ASN A 19 -1.10 -12.65 -8.70
C ASN A 19 -0.56 -13.30 -7.41
N LEU A 20 -0.37 -12.51 -6.35
CA LEU A 20 0.15 -12.93 -5.04
C LEU A 20 -0.31 -14.30 -4.55
N TYR A 21 -1.57 -14.64 -4.78
CA TYR A 21 -2.21 -15.82 -4.19
C TYR A 21 -2.79 -16.78 -5.22
N ARG A 22 -2.74 -16.42 -6.51
CA ARG A 22 -3.48 -17.12 -7.56
C ARG A 22 -2.72 -17.11 -8.88
N GLN A 23 -2.62 -18.27 -9.50
CA GLN A 23 -2.13 -18.43 -10.87
C GLN A 23 -3.28 -18.84 -11.76
N CYS A 24 -3.49 -18.11 -12.84
CA CYS A 24 -4.48 -18.44 -13.84
C CYS A 24 -3.79 -18.77 -15.15
N ASN A 25 -4.09 -19.95 -15.69
CA ASN A 25 -3.70 -20.32 -17.05
C ASN A 25 -4.74 -19.76 -18.00
N ASP A 26 -4.34 -18.86 -18.89
CA ASP A 26 -5.24 -18.40 -19.95
C ASP A 26 -5.20 -19.39 -21.11
N MET A 27 -6.05 -20.42 -21.05
CA MET A 27 -6.28 -21.32 -22.18
C MET A 27 -7.69 -21.13 -22.70
N THR A 28 -7.81 -20.70 -23.96
CA THR A 28 -9.09 -20.73 -24.66
C THR A 28 -9.59 -22.17 -24.81
N GLU A 29 -10.91 -22.33 -24.91
CA GLU A 29 -11.61 -23.62 -24.82
C GLU A 29 -11.14 -24.66 -25.87
N GLY A 30 -10.69 -24.19 -27.04
CA GLY A 30 -10.09 -25.03 -28.08
C GLY A 30 -8.75 -25.66 -27.67
N TYR A 31 -7.91 -24.94 -26.92
CA TYR A 31 -6.60 -25.44 -26.48
C TYR A 31 -6.72 -26.45 -25.33
N ARG A 32 -7.74 -26.30 -24.47
CA ARG A 32 -8.09 -27.29 -23.43
C ARG A 32 -8.31 -28.69 -24.00
N ARG A 33 -9.04 -28.78 -25.13
CA ARG A 33 -9.32 -30.07 -25.77
C ARG A 33 -8.05 -30.71 -26.34
N ASN A 34 -7.13 -29.92 -26.90
CA ASN A 34 -5.88 -30.44 -27.42
C ASN A 34 -4.91 -30.87 -26.30
N ALA A 35 -4.77 -30.10 -25.23
CA ALA A 35 -3.93 -30.44 -24.08
C ALA A 35 -4.43 -31.69 -23.32
N SER A 36 -5.76 -31.87 -23.22
CA SER A 36 -6.35 -33.06 -22.59
C SER A 36 -6.05 -34.36 -23.34
N ARG A 37 -5.82 -34.28 -24.66
CA ARG A 37 -5.52 -35.43 -25.52
C ARG A 37 -4.03 -35.80 -25.50
N SER A 38 -3.15 -34.89 -25.10
CA SER A 38 -1.70 -35.07 -25.11
C SER A 38 -1.11 -35.56 -23.78
N HIS A 39 -1.94 -35.95 -22.80
CA HIS A 39 -1.50 -36.36 -21.44
C HIS A 39 -0.59 -35.34 -20.73
N GLN A 40 -0.65 -34.08 -21.13
CA GLN A 40 0.14 -33.01 -20.51
C GLN A 40 -0.46 -32.63 -19.16
N LEU A 41 0.39 -32.39 -18.16
CA LEU A 41 0.00 -31.85 -16.86
C LEU A 41 -0.56 -30.43 -17.05
N TYR A 42 -1.87 -30.35 -17.25
CA TYR A 42 -2.58 -29.08 -17.37
C TYR A 42 -3.49 -28.90 -16.17
N ALA A 43 -3.29 -27.77 -15.51
CA ALA A 43 -4.09 -27.30 -14.41
C ALA A 43 -5.34 -26.62 -15.01
N SER A 44 -6.51 -27.26 -14.94
CA SER A 44 -7.74 -26.86 -15.67
C SER A 44 -8.35 -25.53 -15.24
N SER A 45 -7.97 -25.05 -14.07
CA SER A 45 -8.55 -23.88 -13.41
C SER A 45 -7.46 -22.91 -12.97
N CYS A 46 -7.84 -21.75 -12.46
CA CYS A 46 -6.89 -20.97 -11.67
C CYS A 46 -6.61 -21.69 -10.35
N TYR A 47 -5.35 -21.73 -9.93
CA TYR A 47 -4.91 -22.36 -8.69
C TYR A 47 -4.57 -21.31 -7.66
N TRP A 48 -4.95 -21.57 -6.41
CA TRP A 48 -4.61 -20.72 -5.29
C TRP A 48 -3.40 -21.31 -4.56
N PHE A 49 -2.29 -20.58 -4.53
CA PHE A 49 -1.03 -21.04 -3.91
C PHE A 49 -1.15 -21.30 -2.40
N ILE A 50 -2.14 -20.67 -1.76
CA ILE A 50 -2.43 -20.81 -0.33
C ILE A 50 -3.06 -22.16 -0.01
N ILE A 51 -3.82 -22.73 -0.95
CA ILE A 51 -4.68 -23.92 -0.70
C ILE A 51 -4.09 -25.17 -1.36
N ASP A 52 -2.95 -25.07 -2.04
CA ASP A 52 -2.32 -26.22 -2.68
C ASP A 52 -1.27 -26.87 -1.76
N PRO A 53 -1.60 -28.00 -1.10
CA PRO A 53 -0.69 -28.71 -0.21
C PRO A 53 0.40 -29.47 -0.97
N SER A 54 0.31 -29.56 -2.31
CA SER A 54 1.26 -30.35 -3.09
C SER A 54 2.55 -29.61 -3.42
N GLU A 55 2.59 -28.28 -3.24
CA GLU A 55 3.70 -27.37 -3.59
C GLU A 55 4.18 -27.44 -5.05
N LYS A 56 3.58 -28.31 -5.88
CA LYS A 56 4.02 -28.61 -7.26
C LYS A 56 3.99 -27.38 -8.17
N TRP A 57 3.13 -26.42 -7.84
CA TRP A 57 2.90 -25.21 -8.62
C TRP A 57 3.50 -23.96 -7.98
N ARG A 58 4.20 -24.09 -6.84
CA ARG A 58 4.91 -22.95 -6.23
C ARG A 58 6.16 -22.65 -7.05
N LEU A 59 6.17 -21.47 -7.66
CA LEU A 59 7.38 -20.92 -8.26
C LEU A 59 8.30 -20.42 -7.13
N PHE A 60 9.39 -21.15 -6.92
CA PHE A 60 10.41 -20.96 -5.86
C PHE A 60 9.93 -21.30 -4.44
N HIS A 61 10.89 -21.56 -3.54
CA HIS A 61 10.71 -21.67 -2.08
C HIS A 61 10.17 -20.35 -1.48
N SER A 62 9.04 -19.82 -1.96
CA SER A 62 8.27 -18.89 -1.15
C SER A 62 7.62 -19.73 -0.06
N ASP A 63 8.28 -19.73 1.09
CA ASP A 63 7.70 -20.33 2.29
C ASP A 63 6.32 -19.72 2.49
N TRP A 64 5.36 -20.57 2.82
CA TRP A 64 4.04 -20.24 3.38
C TRP A 64 4.10 -19.07 4.38
N GLY A 65 5.20 -18.92 5.12
CA GLY A 65 5.45 -17.78 6.00
C GLY A 65 5.45 -16.42 5.30
N ILE A 66 5.97 -16.30 4.07
CA ILE A 66 5.99 -15.05 3.30
C ILE A 66 4.58 -14.65 2.87
N ASP A 67 3.76 -15.62 2.45
CA ASP A 67 2.38 -15.37 2.04
C ASP A 67 1.52 -14.96 3.25
N ILE A 68 1.68 -15.65 4.38
CA ILE A 68 1.02 -15.31 5.64
C ILE A 68 1.47 -13.92 6.11
N PHE A 69 2.76 -13.60 6.03
CA PHE A 69 3.27 -12.28 6.38
C PHE A 69 2.67 -11.18 5.50
N ASN A 70 2.57 -11.39 4.19
CA ASN A 70 1.94 -10.45 3.27
C ASN A 70 0.45 -10.23 3.59
N ILE A 71 -0.28 -11.29 3.92
CA ILE A 71 -1.68 -11.20 4.37
C ILE A 71 -1.78 -10.40 5.67
N MET A 72 -0.91 -10.70 6.64
CA MET A 72 -0.88 -10.00 7.93
C MET A 72 -0.58 -8.50 7.76
N CYS A 73 0.37 -8.15 6.88
CA CYS A 73 0.63 -6.75 6.52
C CYS A 73 -0.59 -6.07 5.90
N ALA A 74 -1.28 -6.73 4.96
CA ALA A 74 -2.48 -6.19 4.33
C ALA A 74 -3.63 -5.99 5.34
N VAL A 75 -3.87 -6.97 6.22
CA VAL A 75 -4.89 -6.86 7.28
C VAL A 75 -4.54 -5.75 8.26
N ALA A 76 -3.28 -5.65 8.68
CA ALA A 76 -2.81 -4.58 9.55
C ALA A 76 -2.98 -3.20 8.88
N ALA A 77 -2.73 -3.09 7.57
CA ALA A 77 -2.95 -1.85 6.82
C ALA A 77 -4.42 -1.43 6.85
N ILE A 78 -5.35 -2.35 6.54
CA ILE A 78 -6.80 -2.08 6.57
C ILE A 78 -7.25 -1.64 7.96
N MET A 79 -6.81 -2.33 9.01
CA MET A 79 -7.15 -1.98 10.39
C MET A 79 -6.60 -0.61 10.78
N THR A 80 -5.37 -0.30 10.39
CA THR A 80 -4.73 1.00 10.67
C THR A 80 -5.45 2.13 9.93
N GLU A 81 -5.92 1.88 8.71
CA GLU A 81 -6.69 2.81 7.90
C GLU A 81 -8.06 3.11 8.54
N LEU A 82 -8.78 2.08 8.97
CA LEU A 82 -10.04 2.24 9.71
C LEU A 82 -9.87 3.04 11.00
N VAL A 83 -8.81 2.78 11.76
CA VAL A 83 -8.47 3.54 12.97
C VAL A 83 -8.13 4.99 12.63
N SER A 84 -7.44 5.23 11.52
CA SER A 84 -7.10 6.59 11.07
C SER A 84 -8.35 7.40 10.73
N VAL A 85 -9.33 6.80 10.04
CA VAL A 85 -10.62 7.41 9.69
C VAL A 85 -11.44 7.67 10.95
N TYR A 86 -11.55 6.66 11.82
CA TYR A 86 -12.27 6.80 13.09
C TYR A 86 -11.71 7.94 13.96
N LYS A 87 -10.38 7.99 14.10
CA LYS A 87 -9.71 9.07 14.84
C LYS A 87 -9.89 10.41 14.16
N SER A 88 -9.78 10.50 12.85
CA SER A 88 -10.02 11.74 12.09
C SER A 88 -11.42 12.31 12.36
N LEU A 89 -12.44 11.45 12.48
CA LEU A 89 -13.82 11.86 12.73
C LEU A 89 -14.12 12.24 14.19
N ARG A 90 -13.52 11.55 15.17
CA ARG A 90 -13.84 11.75 16.60
C ARG A 90 -12.84 12.59 17.39
N ILE A 91 -11.56 12.55 17.04
CA ILE A 91 -10.48 13.06 17.86
C ILE A 91 -9.64 14.01 17.01
N ALA A 92 -9.67 15.31 17.34
CA ALA A 92 -8.84 16.34 16.70
C ALA A 92 -7.34 16.20 17.06
N LYS A 93 -6.74 15.04 16.78
CA LYS A 93 -5.31 14.74 16.91
C LYS A 93 -4.69 14.40 15.55
N PRO A 94 -4.49 15.43 14.71
CA PRO A 94 -4.07 15.27 13.32
C PRO A 94 -2.66 14.71 13.16
N HIS A 95 -1.77 14.93 14.13
CA HIS A 95 -0.45 14.29 14.15
C HIS A 95 -0.53 12.77 14.31
N GLU A 96 -1.49 12.27 15.10
CA GLU A 96 -1.69 10.82 15.25
C GLU A 96 -2.30 10.23 13.98
N VAL A 97 -3.29 10.90 13.39
CA VAL A 97 -3.93 10.48 12.13
C VAL A 97 -2.92 10.43 10.98
N SER A 98 -2.08 11.46 10.84
CA SER A 98 -1.03 11.48 9.82
C SER A 98 -0.02 10.35 9.98
N ARG A 99 0.39 10.02 11.22
CA ARG A 99 1.30 8.89 11.47
C ARG A 99 0.65 7.55 11.14
N LEU A 100 -0.64 7.38 11.44
CA LEU A 100 -1.39 6.18 11.09
C LEU A 100 -1.51 6.03 9.56
N LEU A 101 -1.84 7.10 8.84
CA LEU A 101 -1.90 7.10 7.38
C LEU A 101 -0.51 6.86 6.74
N ALA A 102 0.57 7.35 7.33
CA ALA A 102 1.92 7.02 6.86
C ALA A 102 2.23 5.53 7.07
N ALA A 103 1.81 4.96 8.21
CA ALA A 103 1.99 3.54 8.51
C ALA A 103 1.18 2.65 7.55
N THR A 104 -0.04 3.04 7.15
CA THR A 104 -0.85 2.26 6.18
C THR A 104 -0.16 2.18 4.83
N VAL A 105 0.40 3.29 4.33
CA VAL A 105 1.15 3.32 3.05
C VAL A 105 2.33 2.35 3.09
N ILE A 106 3.09 2.33 4.18
CA ILE A 106 4.23 1.41 4.35
C ILE A 106 3.74 -0.04 4.37
N LEU A 107 2.68 -0.33 5.14
CA LEU A 107 2.14 -1.69 5.28
C LEU A 107 1.56 -2.23 3.97
N TYR A 108 0.98 -1.39 3.10
CA TYR A 108 0.56 -1.80 1.77
C TYR A 108 1.71 -1.91 0.76
N ALA A 109 2.77 -1.11 0.90
CA ALA A 109 3.93 -1.15 0.01
C ALA A 109 4.75 -2.45 0.17
N ILE A 110 4.85 -2.99 1.38
CA ILE A 110 5.64 -4.20 1.68
C ILE A 110 5.17 -5.41 0.83
N PRO A 111 3.87 -5.80 0.82
CA PRO A 111 3.39 -6.88 -0.04
C PRO A 111 3.65 -6.62 -1.53
N ILE A 112 3.49 -5.39 -2.00
CA ILE A 112 3.71 -5.03 -3.41
C ILE A 112 5.18 -5.27 -3.79
N ILE A 113 6.13 -4.79 -2.98
CA ILE A 113 7.56 -4.96 -3.23
C ILE A 113 7.94 -6.44 -3.21
N ILE A 114 7.46 -7.20 -2.23
CA ILE A 114 7.72 -8.64 -2.13
C ILE A 114 7.18 -9.37 -3.37
N THR A 115 5.99 -9.00 -3.84
CA THR A 115 5.38 -9.62 -5.03
C THR A 115 6.16 -9.30 -6.30
N MET A 116 6.55 -8.05 -6.48
CA MET A 116 7.41 -7.65 -7.61
C MET A 116 8.76 -8.36 -7.56
N TYR A 117 9.34 -8.52 -6.38
CA TYR A 117 10.57 -9.28 -6.20
C TYR A 117 10.39 -10.75 -6.59
N ILE A 118 9.31 -11.40 -6.15
CA ILE A 118 9.00 -12.79 -6.53
C ILE A 118 8.88 -12.90 -8.05
N ILE A 119 8.07 -12.05 -8.70
CA ILE A 119 7.88 -12.05 -10.17
C ILE A 119 9.20 -11.82 -10.91
N HIS A 120 10.05 -10.92 -10.40
CA HIS A 120 11.34 -10.66 -11.00
C HIS A 120 12.29 -11.85 -10.88
N MET A 121 12.38 -12.43 -9.68
CA MET A 121 13.22 -13.60 -9.42
C MET A 121 12.75 -14.83 -10.20
N THR A 122 11.44 -14.96 -10.44
CA THR A 122 10.89 -16.04 -11.26
C THR A 122 11.31 -15.94 -12.71
N ASN A 123 11.40 -14.72 -13.25
CA ASN A 123 11.71 -14.52 -14.66
C ASN A 123 13.22 -14.58 -14.97
N ILE A 124 14.09 -14.35 -13.98
CA ILE A 124 15.56 -14.34 -14.17
C ILE A 124 16.22 -15.67 -13.84
N ARG A 125 15.71 -16.40 -12.84
CA ARG A 125 16.36 -17.63 -12.40
C ARG A 125 16.09 -18.78 -13.37
N ALA A 126 17.12 -19.60 -13.60
CA ALA A 126 16.97 -20.84 -14.34
C ALA A 126 15.94 -21.75 -13.61
N PRO A 127 15.01 -22.38 -14.35
CA PRO A 127 13.99 -23.23 -13.77
C PRO A 127 14.64 -24.46 -13.11
N LEU A 128 14.29 -24.72 -11.85
CA LEU A 128 14.78 -25.88 -11.09
C LEU A 128 13.91 -27.12 -11.32
N THR A 129 12.69 -26.95 -11.82
CA THR A 129 11.73 -28.02 -12.11
C THR A 129 11.14 -27.86 -13.51
N GLU A 130 10.71 -28.98 -14.11
CA GLU A 130 10.07 -28.97 -15.44
C GLU A 130 8.80 -28.13 -15.48
N ALA A 131 8.05 -28.06 -14.37
CA ALA A 131 6.95 -27.13 -14.20
C ALA A 131 7.42 -25.68 -14.37
N GLN A 132 8.47 -25.28 -13.66
CA GLN A 132 8.99 -23.90 -13.70
C GLN A 132 9.51 -23.47 -15.08
N ALA A 133 9.96 -24.40 -15.92
CA ALA A 133 10.41 -24.09 -17.28
C ALA A 133 9.26 -23.69 -18.22
N MET A 134 8.00 -23.93 -17.83
CA MET A 134 6.82 -23.63 -18.62
C MET A 134 6.23 -22.23 -18.36
N TYR A 135 6.79 -21.44 -17.44
CA TYR A 135 6.13 -20.24 -16.92
C TYR A 135 6.96 -18.97 -17.13
N CYS A 136 6.32 -17.96 -17.71
CA CYS A 136 6.75 -16.56 -17.60
C CYS A 136 5.71 -15.84 -16.73
N CYS A 137 6.13 -15.22 -15.63
CA CYS A 137 5.21 -14.49 -14.76
C CYS A 137 5.10 -13.04 -15.22
N GLU A 138 3.89 -12.64 -15.61
CA GLU A 138 3.58 -11.24 -15.88
C GLU A 138 2.83 -10.59 -14.72
N VAL A 139 2.92 -9.26 -14.67
CA VAL A 139 2.26 -8.44 -13.66
C VAL A 139 0.74 -8.46 -13.89
N GLY A 140 -0.01 -9.05 -12.96
CA GLY A 140 -1.47 -9.00 -13.00
C GLY A 140 -2.05 -7.59 -12.78
N TRP A 141 -3.21 -7.31 -13.38
CA TRP A 141 -3.94 -6.04 -13.22
C TRP A 141 -4.23 -5.67 -11.76
N SER A 142 -4.44 -6.67 -10.91
CA SER A 142 -4.65 -6.49 -9.47
C SER A 142 -3.47 -5.82 -8.78
N LEU A 143 -2.23 -6.14 -9.19
CA LEU A 143 -1.03 -5.54 -8.63
C LEU A 143 -0.88 -4.08 -9.10
N MET A 144 -1.23 -3.79 -10.35
CA MET A 144 -1.29 -2.41 -10.86
C MET A 144 -2.32 -1.58 -10.10
N CYS A 145 -3.52 -2.12 -9.86
CA CYS A 145 -4.54 -1.47 -9.04
C CYS A 145 -4.04 -1.22 -7.60
N ALA A 146 -3.33 -2.18 -7.00
CA ALA A 146 -2.77 -2.02 -5.67
C ALA A 146 -1.71 -0.90 -5.62
N CYS A 147 -0.81 -0.82 -6.60
CA CYS A 147 0.16 0.27 -6.72
C CYS A 147 -0.53 1.64 -6.81
N ILE A 148 -1.56 1.76 -7.65
CA ILE A 148 -2.33 3.00 -7.80
C ILE A 148 -3.01 3.38 -6.49
N ALA A 149 -3.64 2.41 -5.81
CA ALA A 149 -4.28 2.64 -4.52
C ALA A 149 -3.27 3.17 -3.48
N VAL A 150 -2.08 2.57 -3.37
CA VAL A 150 -1.03 3.04 -2.45
C VAL A 150 -0.58 4.47 -2.76
N ILE A 151 -0.42 4.81 -4.02
CA ILE A 151 -0.07 6.18 -4.44
C ILE A 151 -1.17 7.17 -4.05
N LEU A 152 -2.43 6.83 -4.31
CA LEU A 152 -3.58 7.68 -3.96
C LEU A 152 -3.69 7.88 -2.45
N THR A 153 -3.52 6.81 -1.66
CA THR A 153 -3.50 6.88 -0.19
C THR A 153 -2.33 7.73 0.31
N GLY A 154 -1.16 7.60 -0.33
CA GLY A 154 0.01 8.44 -0.05
C GLY A 154 -0.25 9.92 -0.29
N ILE A 155 -0.78 10.28 -1.46
CA ILE A 155 -1.16 11.66 -1.80
C ILE A 155 -2.20 12.19 -0.82
N GLY A 156 -3.24 11.41 -0.52
CA GLY A 156 -4.28 11.77 0.45
C GLY A 156 -3.71 12.06 1.84
N SER A 157 -2.78 11.22 2.31
CA SER A 157 -2.10 11.41 3.60
C SER A 157 -1.27 12.70 3.65
N TYR A 158 -0.61 13.04 2.53
CA TYR A 158 0.19 14.25 2.40
C TYR A 158 -0.68 15.51 2.41
N ILE A 159 -1.76 15.52 1.62
CA ILE A 159 -2.71 16.64 1.57
C ILE A 159 -3.30 16.90 2.96
N TYR A 160 -3.73 15.85 3.66
CA TYR A 160 -4.27 15.95 5.02
C TYR A 160 -3.26 16.59 5.99
N LEU A 161 -1.99 16.20 5.91
CA LEU A 161 -0.93 16.78 6.74
C LEU A 161 -0.71 18.27 6.42
N MET A 162 -0.73 18.64 5.15
CA MET A 162 -0.54 20.03 4.70
C MET A 162 -1.68 20.94 5.13
N GLU A 163 -2.92 20.50 4.94
CA GLU A 163 -4.10 21.24 5.39
C GLU A 163 -4.05 21.50 6.90
N HIS A 164 -3.68 20.48 7.67
CA HIS A 164 -3.56 20.65 9.11
C HIS A 164 -2.43 21.61 9.52
N ARG A 165 -1.26 21.55 8.86
CA ARG A 165 -0.16 22.51 9.13
C ARG A 165 -0.62 23.94 8.88
N PHE A 166 -1.32 24.18 7.77
CA PHE A 166 -1.84 25.49 7.41
C PHE A 166 -2.84 26.02 8.45
N ILE A 167 -3.78 25.19 8.92
CA ILE A 167 -4.74 25.57 9.97
C ILE A 167 -4.01 25.93 11.26
N ARG A 168 -3.02 25.13 11.66
CA ARG A 168 -2.24 25.37 12.88
C ARG A 168 -1.44 26.68 12.81
N GLU A 169 -0.79 26.95 11.69
CA GLU A 169 -0.06 28.20 11.47
C GLU A 169 -1.00 29.41 11.51
N ARG A 170 -2.19 29.29 10.90
CA ARG A 170 -3.22 30.33 10.97
C ARG A 170 -3.69 30.59 12.40
N GLN A 171 -3.91 29.54 13.20
CA GLN A 171 -4.28 29.67 14.62
C GLN A 171 -3.18 30.34 15.44
N LEU A 172 -1.92 29.93 15.25
CA LEU A 172 -0.77 30.54 15.94
C LEU A 172 -0.61 32.02 15.57
N SER A 173 -0.76 32.37 14.29
CA SER A 173 -0.75 33.76 13.82
C SER A 173 -1.85 34.59 14.46
N GLN A 174 -3.08 34.06 14.55
CA GLN A 174 -4.19 34.72 15.24
C GLN A 174 -3.94 34.90 16.74
N MET A 175 -3.39 33.88 17.43
CA MET A 175 -3.04 34.00 18.85
C MET A 175 -1.96 35.04 19.11
N ARG A 176 -0.89 35.07 18.29
CA ARG A 176 0.15 36.11 18.38
C ARG A 176 -0.43 37.52 18.19
N ARG A 177 -1.32 37.71 17.22
CA ARG A 177 -2.01 39.00 17.01
C ARG A 177 -2.84 39.40 18.23
N LYS A 178 -3.58 38.47 18.83
CA LYS A 178 -4.35 38.72 20.06
C LYS A 178 -3.46 39.08 21.25
N GLN A 179 -2.33 38.38 21.41
CA GLN A 179 -1.35 38.68 22.47
C GLN A 179 -0.75 40.08 22.30
N ILE A 180 -0.33 40.44 21.08
CA ILE A 180 0.20 41.78 20.78
C ILE A 180 -0.87 42.85 21.02
N HIS A 181 -2.10 42.64 20.56
CA HIS A 181 -3.19 43.58 20.77
C HIS A 181 -3.50 43.79 22.26
N ASN A 182 -3.54 42.71 23.05
CA ASN A 182 -3.75 42.79 24.48
C ASN A 182 -2.60 43.53 25.18
N ALA A 183 -1.35 43.29 24.79
CA ALA A 183 -0.18 43.98 25.35
C ALA A 183 -0.18 45.49 25.04
N ILE A 184 -0.57 45.88 23.82
CA ILE A 184 -0.72 47.30 23.45
C ILE A 184 -1.83 47.94 24.28
N MET A 185 -2.97 47.27 24.43
CA MET A 185 -4.11 47.78 25.18
C MET A 185 -3.84 47.90 26.69
N SER A 186 -3.06 46.97 27.27
CA SER A 186 -2.63 47.08 28.67
C SER A 186 -1.63 48.22 28.85
N SER A 187 -0.64 48.36 27.96
CA SER A 187 0.33 49.47 27.99
C SER A 187 -0.39 50.83 27.88
N CYS A 188 -1.34 50.96 26.98
CA CYS A 188 -2.14 52.18 26.82
C CYS A 188 -2.97 52.49 28.08
N ARG A 189 -3.55 51.48 28.74
CA ARG A 189 -4.24 51.67 30.03
C ARG A 189 -3.29 52.14 31.13
N GLU A 190 -2.08 51.60 31.19
CA GLU A 190 -1.06 52.02 32.16
C GLU A 190 -0.61 53.47 31.94
N GLU A 191 -0.34 53.85 30.68
CA GLU A 191 0.03 55.22 30.31
C GLU A 191 -1.07 56.24 30.68
N VAL A 192 -2.33 55.93 30.36
CA VAL A 192 -3.48 56.78 30.73
C VAL A 192 -3.62 56.89 32.26
N ALA A 193 -3.45 55.79 32.99
CA ALA A 193 -3.51 55.79 34.44
C ALA A 193 -2.40 56.63 35.09
N MET A 194 -1.18 56.59 34.54
CA MET A 194 -0.07 57.44 34.97
C MET A 194 -0.33 58.92 34.68
N ALA A 195 -0.84 59.26 33.50
CA ALA A 195 -1.18 60.64 33.15
C ALA A 195 -2.26 61.22 34.08
N ILE A 196 -3.27 60.42 34.45
CA ILE A 196 -4.31 60.81 35.41
C ILE A 196 -3.71 61.04 36.82
N ARG A 197 -2.83 60.14 37.29
CA ARG A 197 -2.16 60.34 38.59
C ARG A 197 -1.28 61.58 38.60
N ALA A 198 -0.48 61.80 37.55
CA ALA A 198 0.37 62.98 37.43
C ALA A 198 -0.46 64.28 37.47
N ARG A 199 -1.65 64.28 36.84
CA ARG A 199 -2.57 65.42 36.90
C ARG A 199 -3.18 65.63 38.28
N MET A 200 -3.47 64.55 39.03
CA MET A 200 -3.98 64.66 40.40
C MET A 200 -2.93 65.11 41.41
N THR A 201 -1.63 64.83 41.18
CA THR A 201 -0.55 65.26 42.08
C THR A 201 -0.09 66.72 41.88
N VAL A 202 -0.58 67.38 40.82
CA VAL A 202 -0.22 68.78 40.50
C VAL A 202 -1.30 69.77 41.00
N LEU A 203 -2.46 69.27 41.44
CA LEU A 203 -3.48 70.04 42.17
C LEU A 203 -3.21 69.97 43.67
#